data_AF-A0AAV6L2W7-F1
#
_entry.id   AF-A0AAV6L2W7-F1
#
_cell.length_a   1.000
_cell.length_b   1.000
_cell.length_c   1.000
_cell.angle_alpha   90.00
_cell.angle_beta   90.00
_cell.angle_gamma   90.00
#
_symmetry.space_group_name_H-M   'P 1'
#
loop_
_entity.id
_entity.type
_entity.pdbx_description
1 polymer ?
#
loop_
_entity_poly.entity_id
_entity_poly.type
_entity_poly.pdbx_seq_one_letter_code
_entity_poly.pdbx_strand_id
1 'polypeptide(L)'
;MKSLHVPSLQAQDIVKVAGDFVHEDLKMDYVYDYMFHLLSEYAKLMRYKPTIPEKAREICSEILACKAIELQKKYLMESMVKGPTNVRPCNMPLPCAFRTLLRSKANSVSLVELWEQRYWENQTEHN
;
A
#
# COMPACT_ATOMS: atom_id res chain seq x y z
N MET A 1 -30.66 -15.39 33.94
CA MET A 1 -29.39 -15.94 33.41
C MET A 1 -29.40 -15.81 31.90
N LYS A 2 -28.59 -14.91 31.32
CA LYS A 2 -28.39 -14.88 29.86
C LYS A 2 -27.39 -15.99 29.53
N SER A 3 -27.81 -16.94 28.69
CA SER A 3 -26.90 -17.95 28.15
C SER A 3 -25.77 -17.24 27.40
N LEU A 4 -24.52 -17.46 27.83
CA LEU A 4 -23.36 -16.98 27.11
C LEU A 4 -23.29 -17.79 25.81
N HIS A 5 -23.59 -17.16 24.68
CA HIS A 5 -23.37 -17.76 23.37
C HIS A 5 -21.86 -17.87 23.15
N VAL A 6 -21.32 -19.07 23.36
CA VAL A 6 -19.91 -19.36 23.10
C VAL A 6 -19.73 -19.45 21.58
N PRO A 7 -18.86 -18.63 20.97
CA PRO A 7 -18.62 -18.67 19.52
C PRO A 7 -18.08 -20.05 19.13
N SER A 8 -18.46 -20.54 17.95
CA SER A 8 -17.91 -21.79 17.39
C SER A 8 -16.38 -21.73 17.28
N LEU A 9 -15.71 -22.89 17.36
CA LEU A 9 -14.25 -22.98 17.19
C LEU A 9 -13.78 -22.31 15.89
N GLN A 10 -14.52 -22.50 14.79
CA GLN A 10 -14.24 -21.84 13.51
C GLN A 10 -14.30 -20.31 13.60
N ALA A 11 -15.27 -19.75 14.33
CA ALA A 11 -15.36 -18.30 14.50
C ALA A 11 -14.20 -17.77 15.35
N GLN A 12 -13.78 -18.52 16.38
CA GLN A 12 -12.63 -18.15 17.22
C GLN A 12 -11.32 -18.18 16.41
N ASP A 13 -11.11 -19.18 15.56
CA ASP A 13 -9.93 -19.28 14.69
C ASP A 13 -9.85 -18.10 13.71
N ILE A 14 -10.97 -17.72 13.08
CA ILE A 14 -11.02 -16.57 12.17
C ILE A 14 -10.64 -15.28 12.90
N VAL A 15 -11.19 -15.04 14.09
CA VAL A 15 -10.90 -13.85 14.90
C VAL A 15 -9.43 -13.82 15.30
N LYS A 16 -8.86 -14.96 15.68
CA LYS A 16 -7.44 -15.06 16.03
C LYS A 16 -6.55 -14.71 14.84
N VAL A 17 -6.78 -15.34 13.69
CA VAL A 17 -6.00 -15.07 12.46
C VAL A 17 -6.13 -13.61 12.02
N ALA A 18 -7.33 -13.02 12.12
CA ALA A 18 -7.54 -11.61 11.80
C ALA A 18 -6.80 -10.68 12.79
N GLY A 19 -6.81 -11.02 14.08
CA GLY A 19 -6.07 -10.29 15.11
C GLY A 19 -4.56 -10.33 14.90
N ASP A 20 -4.02 -11.52 14.62
CA ASP A 20 -2.61 -11.74 14.32
C ASP A 20 -2.19 -10.92 13.09
N PHE A 21 -2.98 -10.94 12.01
CA PHE A 21 -2.73 -10.12 10.82
C PHE A 21 -2.66 -8.61 11.13
N VAL A 22 -3.61 -8.08 11.90
CA VAL A 22 -3.61 -6.65 12.25
C VAL A 22 -2.37 -6.29 13.09
N HIS A 23 -1.97 -7.17 13.99
CA HIS A 23 -0.84 -6.91 14.90
C HIS A 23 0.53 -7.10 14.22
N GLU A 24 0.66 -8.09 13.35
CA GLU A 24 1.94 -8.49 12.78
C GLU A 24 2.18 -7.88 11.40
N ASP A 25 1.16 -7.87 10.54
CA ASP A 25 1.25 -7.51 9.13
C ASP A 25 0.69 -6.12 8.80
N LEU A 26 -0.12 -5.52 9.68
CA LEU A 26 -0.70 -4.19 9.51
C LEU A 26 -0.17 -3.17 10.54
N LYS A 27 1.10 -3.30 10.92
CA LYS A 27 1.78 -2.35 11.80
C LYS A 27 1.77 -0.94 11.20
N MET A 28 1.63 0.07 12.05
CA MET A 28 1.66 1.47 11.61
C MET A 28 2.94 1.83 10.85
N ASP A 29 4.08 1.23 11.22
CA ASP A 29 5.35 1.38 10.50
C ASP A 29 5.22 0.96 9.03
N TYR A 30 4.53 -0.15 8.74
CA TYR A 30 4.28 -0.61 7.37
C TYR A 30 3.29 0.29 6.62
N VAL A 31 2.30 0.86 7.32
CA VAL A 31 1.38 1.84 6.72
C VAL A 31 2.14 3.09 6.29
N TYR A 32 3.03 3.60 7.15
CA TYR A 32 3.84 4.78 6.84
C TYR A 32 4.86 4.50 5.73
N ASP A 33 5.54 3.35 5.77
CA ASP A 33 6.44 2.91 4.69
C ASP A 33 5.70 2.79 3.34
N TYR A 34 4.48 2.22 3.35
CA TYR A 34 3.64 2.13 2.16
C TYR A 34 3.27 3.51 1.60
N MET A 35 2.80 4.43 2.46
CA MET A 35 2.40 5.78 2.05
C MET A 35 3.59 6.53 1.45
N PHE A 36 4.75 6.44 2.10
CA PHE A 36 5.97 7.08 1.62
C PHE A 36 6.41 6.50 0.28
N HIS A 37 6.43 5.16 0.14
CA HIS A 37 6.77 4.49 -1.10
C HIS A 37 5.82 4.89 -2.23
N LEU A 38 4.50 4.85 -1.99
CA LEU A 38 3.48 5.20 -2.97
C LEU A 38 3.64 6.64 -3.48
N LEU A 39 3.76 7.60 -2.57
CA LEU A 39 3.92 9.01 -2.92
C LEU A 39 5.25 9.26 -3.66
N SER A 40 6.32 8.58 -3.26
CA SER A 40 7.64 8.70 -3.88
C SER A 40 7.66 8.13 -5.30
N GLU A 41 7.09 6.95 -5.52
CA GLU A 41 7.00 6.35 -6.86
C GLU A 41 6.04 7.13 -7.76
N TYR A 42 4.92 7.61 -7.22
CA TYR A 42 3.98 8.44 -7.98
C TYR A 42 4.59 9.78 -8.40
N ALA A 43 5.40 10.41 -7.54
CA ALA A 43 6.08 11.66 -7.87
C ALA A 43 7.00 11.53 -9.09
N LYS A 44 7.58 10.35 -9.34
CA LYS A 44 8.41 10.09 -10.54
C LYS A 44 7.63 10.13 -11.85
N LEU A 45 6.30 9.96 -11.80
CA LEU A 45 5.43 10.03 -12.97
C LEU A 45 5.09 11.47 -13.38
N MET A 46 5.40 12.47 -12.54
CA MET A 46 5.09 13.86 -12.83
C MET A 46 5.92 14.36 -14.01
N ARG A 47 5.23 14.88 -15.03
CA ARG A 47 5.85 15.42 -16.26
C ARG A 47 6.07 16.94 -16.20
N TYR A 48 5.90 17.53 -15.02
CA TYR A 48 6.08 18.96 -14.76
C TYR A 48 6.67 19.15 -13.36
N LYS A 49 7.24 20.33 -13.11
CA LYS A 49 7.73 20.70 -11.78
C LYS A 49 6.57 21.26 -10.95
N PRO A 50 6.18 20.61 -9.83
CA PRO A 50 5.12 21.14 -8.97
C PRO A 50 5.50 22.51 -8.41
N THR A 51 4.53 23.41 -8.36
CA THR A 51 4.65 24.74 -7.75
C THR A 51 3.56 24.92 -6.71
N ILE A 52 3.87 25.61 -5.61
CA ILE A 52 2.90 25.86 -4.53
C ILE A 52 1.82 26.83 -5.06
N PRO A 53 0.53 26.46 -5.06
CA PRO A 53 -0.55 27.36 -5.44
C PRO A 53 -0.68 28.54 -4.46
N GLU A 54 -1.09 29.72 -4.94
CA GLU A 54 -1.24 30.93 -4.12
C GLU A 54 -2.18 30.74 -2.90
N LYS A 55 -3.22 29.92 -3.07
CA LYS A 55 -4.20 29.63 -2.01
C LYS A 55 -3.83 28.44 -1.13
N ALA A 56 -2.66 27.82 -1.35
CA ALA A 56 -2.22 26.72 -0.51
C ALA A 56 -1.96 27.20 0.91
N ARG A 57 -2.41 26.41 1.89
CA ARG A 57 -2.09 26.63 3.31
C ARG A 57 -1.18 25.51 3.76
N GLU A 58 -0.11 25.89 4.44
CA GLU A 58 0.77 24.93 5.09
C GLU A 58 0.00 24.20 6.20
N ILE A 59 0.19 22.88 6.26
CA ILE A 59 -0.34 22.02 7.32
C ILE A 59 0.86 21.45 8.06
N CYS A 60 1.06 21.89 9.30
CA CYS A 60 2.09 21.39 10.20
C CYS A 60 1.49 20.39 11.21
N SER A 61 2.34 19.60 11.87
CA SER A 61 1.92 18.61 12.85
C SER A 61 1.18 19.25 14.03
N GLU A 62 1.54 20.48 14.40
CA GLU A 62 0.92 21.26 15.47
C GLU A 62 -0.53 21.64 15.12
N ILE A 63 -0.77 22.02 13.87
CA ILE A 63 -2.13 22.38 13.38
C ILE A 63 -3.03 21.14 13.41
N LEU A 64 -2.49 19.98 13.06
CA LEU A 64 -3.19 18.70 13.15
C LEU A 64 -3.46 18.32 14.62
N ALA A 65 -2.45 18.44 15.49
CA ALA A 65 -2.56 18.12 16.92
C ALA A 65 -3.57 19.03 17.65
N CYS A 66 -3.68 20.30 17.23
CA CYS A 66 -4.61 21.27 17.83
C CYS A 66 -6.07 20.91 17.59
N LYS A 67 -6.38 20.30 16.43
CA LYS A 67 -7.73 19.88 16.05
C LYS A 67 -8.09 18.47 16.50
N ALA A 68 -7.11 17.70 16.95
CA ALA A 68 -7.27 16.29 17.33
C ALA A 68 -7.93 16.15 18.71
N ILE A 69 -8.81 15.16 18.85
CA ILE A 69 -9.30 14.73 20.18
C ILE A 69 -8.17 14.05 20.96
N GLU A 70 -8.30 13.92 22.29
CA GLU A 70 -7.20 13.48 23.17
C GLU A 70 -6.48 12.21 22.70
N LEU A 71 -7.24 11.18 22.31
CA LEU A 71 -6.68 9.92 21.84
C LEU A 71 -5.91 10.09 20.53
N GLN A 72 -6.45 10.86 19.58
CA GLN A 72 -5.77 11.16 18.32
C GLN A 72 -4.52 11.98 18.56
N LYS A 73 -4.56 12.95 19.48
CA LYS A 73 -3.41 13.77 19.85
C LYS A 73 -2.29 12.92 20.42
N LYS A 74 -2.61 11.96 21.31
CA LYS A 74 -1.64 11.00 21.84
C LYS A 74 -0.96 10.22 20.71
N TYR A 75 -1.74 9.61 19.81
CA TYR A 75 -1.17 8.85 18.68
C TYR A 75 -0.38 9.72 17.70
N LEU A 76 -0.80 10.96 17.45
CA LEU A 76 -0.09 11.90 16.59
C LEU A 76 1.29 12.26 17.19
N MET A 77 1.36 12.45 18.51
CA MET A 77 2.64 12.70 19.18
C MET A 77 3.53 11.46 19.25
N GLU A 78 2.95 10.28 19.51
CA GLU A 78 3.69 9.01 19.55
C GLU A 78 4.26 8.61 18.18
N SER A 79 3.59 8.96 17.08
CA SER A 79 4.04 8.69 15.71
C SER A 79 5.00 9.74 15.14
N MET A 80 5.35 10.78 15.91
CA MET A 80 6.24 11.83 15.43
C MET A 80 7.65 11.29 15.20
N VAL A 81 8.14 11.42 13.96
CA VAL A 81 9.47 10.98 13.58
C VAL A 81 10.52 11.80 14.33
N LYS A 82 11.34 11.14 15.16
CA LYS A 82 12.37 11.80 16.00
C LYS A 82 13.61 12.27 15.22
N GLY A 83 13.70 11.89 13.94
CA GLY A 83 14.79 12.24 13.06
C GLY A 83 14.84 11.36 11.82
N PRO A 84 15.66 11.70 10.83
CA PRO A 84 15.84 10.88 9.65
C PRO A 84 16.40 9.51 10.06
N THR A 85 15.80 8.43 9.56
CA THR A 85 16.34 7.09 9.72
C THR A 85 17.47 6.86 8.71
N ASN A 86 18.57 6.26 9.17
CA ASN A 86 19.67 5.82 8.29
C ASN A 86 19.33 4.50 7.57
N VAL A 87 18.20 3.89 7.90
CA VAL A 87 17.70 2.66 7.27
C VAL A 87 16.91 3.07 6.03
N ARG A 88 17.28 2.54 4.86
CA ARG A 88 16.48 2.74 3.64
C ARG A 88 15.10 2.13 3.86
N PRO A 89 14.03 2.70 3.27
CA PRO A 89 12.70 2.09 3.31
C PRO A 89 12.83 0.60 2.99
N CYS A 90 12.24 -0.25 3.83
CA CYS A 90 12.30 -1.68 3.59
C CYS A 90 11.67 -1.99 2.23
N ASN A 91 12.10 -3.07 1.57
CA ASN A 91 11.35 -3.61 0.44
C ASN A 91 10.03 -4.12 1.01
N MET A 92 9.01 -3.27 0.98
CA MET A 92 7.69 -3.62 1.49
C MET A 92 7.23 -4.89 0.75
N PRO A 93 6.79 -5.94 1.45
CA PRO A 93 6.30 -7.13 0.80
C PRO A 93 5.13 -6.72 -0.09
N LEU A 94 5.22 -7.05 -1.39
CA LEU A 94 4.19 -6.70 -2.35
C LEU A 94 2.82 -7.21 -1.86
N PRO A 95 1.81 -6.33 -1.74
CA PRO A 95 0.47 -6.74 -1.36
C PRO A 95 -0.02 -7.89 -2.26
N CYS A 96 -0.77 -8.83 -1.71
CA CYS A 96 -1.26 -10.00 -2.48
C CYS A 96 -2.04 -9.59 -3.75
N ALA A 97 -2.82 -8.51 -3.66
CA ALA A 97 -3.52 -7.93 -4.83
C ALA A 97 -2.55 -7.48 -5.94
N PHE A 98 -1.39 -6.94 -5.56
CA PHE A 98 -0.36 -6.53 -6.50
C PHE A 98 0.27 -7.74 -7.21
N ARG A 99 0.40 -8.89 -6.53
CA ARG A 99 0.85 -10.14 -7.17
C ARG A 99 -0.12 -10.62 -8.24
N THR A 100 -1.42 -10.54 -7.99
CA THR A 100 -2.46 -10.88 -8.98
C THR A 100 -2.40 -9.94 -10.19
N LEU A 101 -2.25 -8.63 -9.94
CA LEU A 101 -2.08 -7.64 -11.01
C LEU A 101 -0.83 -7.90 -11.86
N LEU A 102 0.31 -8.17 -11.22
CA LEU A 102 1.57 -8.49 -11.91
C LEU A 102 1.44 -9.75 -12.76
N ARG A 103 0.76 -10.79 -12.25
CA ARG A 103 0.49 -12.01 -13.01
C ARG A 103 -0.41 -11.72 -14.21
N SER A 104 -1.47 -10.94 -14.04
CA SER A 104 -2.36 -10.53 -15.15
C SER A 104 -1.62 -9.73 -16.22
N LYS A 105 -0.72 -8.82 -15.81
CA LYS A 105 0.16 -8.09 -16.72
C LYS A 105 1.06 -9.04 -17.51
N ALA A 106 1.75 -9.97 -16.83
CA ALA A 106 2.65 -10.93 -17.47
C ALA A 106 1.90 -11.81 -18.50
N ASN A 107 0.70 -12.28 -18.16
CA ASN A 107 -0.13 -13.05 -19.07
C ASN A 107 -0.52 -12.25 -20.32
N SER A 108 -0.85 -10.97 -20.16
CA SER A 108 -1.25 -10.11 -21.28
C SER A 108 -0.07 -9.83 -22.22
N VAL A 109 1.13 -9.61 -21.67
CA VAL A 109 2.36 -9.42 -22.45
C VAL A 109 2.68 -10.68 -23.25
N SER A 110 2.68 -11.85 -22.59
CA SER A 110 2.94 -13.13 -23.26
C SER A 110 1.94 -13.42 -24.38
N LEU A 111 0.67 -13.05 -24.21
CA LEU A 111 -0.36 -13.23 -25.24
C LEU A 111 -0.05 -12.42 -26.51
N VAL A 112 0.39 -11.17 -26.34
CA VAL A 112 0.74 -10.27 -27.45
C VAL A 112 1.99 -10.79 -28.18
N GLU A 113 3.03 -11.18 -27.44
CA GLU A 113 4.25 -11.77 -28.03
C GLU A 113 3.92 -13.01 -28.88
N LEU A 114 3.00 -13.86 -28.41
CA LEU A 114 2.58 -15.07 -29.12
C LEU A 114 1.73 -14.76 -30.36
N TRP A 115 1.00 -13.64 -30.38
CA TRP A 115 0.31 -13.15 -31.58
C TRP A 115 1.28 -12.55 -32.59
N GLU A 116 2.26 -11.77 -32.13
CA GLU A 116 3.31 -11.22 -32.99
C GLU A 116 4.11 -12.33 -33.65
N GLN A 117 4.54 -13.34 -32.89
CA GLN A 117 5.26 -14.49 -33.43
C GLN A 117 4.45 -15.20 -34.53
N ARG A 118 3.18 -15.53 -34.25
CA ARG A 118 2.29 -16.17 -35.23
C ARG A 118 2.07 -15.30 -36.46
N TYR A 119 1.97 -13.99 -36.30
CA TYR A 119 1.83 -13.06 -37.41
C TYR A 119 3.04 -13.12 -38.33
N TRP A 120 4.25 -13.11 -37.78
CA TRP A 120 5.48 -13.19 -38.56
C TRP A 120 5.68 -14.56 -39.23
N GLU A 121 5.38 -15.66 -38.53
CA GLU A 121 5.43 -17.02 -39.10
C GLU A 121 4.51 -17.16 -40.32
N ASN A 122 3.25 -16.72 -40.21
CA ASN A 122 2.29 -16.75 -41.31
C ASN A 122 2.72 -15.89 -42.52
N GLN A 123 3.48 -14.81 -42.30
CA GLN A 123 4.03 -14.02 -43.41
C GLN A 123 5.19 -14.70 -44.12
N THR A 124 5.99 -15.48 -43.40
CA THR A 124 7.11 -16.22 -43.97
C THR A 124 6.71 -17.48 -44.72
N GLU A 125 5.55 -18.08 -44.41
CA GLU A 125 5.02 -19.26 -45.13
C GLU A 125 4.31 -18.90 -46.46
N HIS A 126 4.01 -17.62 -46.70
CA HIS A 126 3.31 -17.13 -47.90
C HIS A 126 4.23 -16.49 -48.96
N ASN A 127 5.55 -16.58 -48.78
CA ASN A 127 6.60 -16.21 -49.75
C ASN A 127 7.40 -17.44 -50.18
#